data_AF-A0A970U5B0-F1
#
_entry.id   AF-A0A970U5B0-F1
#
_cell.length_a   1.000
_cell.length_b   1.000
_cell.length_c   1.000
_cell.angle_alpha   90.00
_cell.angle_beta   90.00
_cell.angle_gamma   90.00
#
_symmetry.space_group_name_H-M   'P 1'
#
loop_
_entity.id
_entity.type
_entity.pdbx_description
1 polymer ?
#
loop_
_entity_poly.entity_id
_entity_poly.type
_entity_poly.pdbx_seq_one_letter_code
_entity_poly.pdbx_strand_id
1 'polypeptide(L)'
;MIGERLITLRKDRGLTQKELSDALFVNYRTYSGYERNEIEANDDFKIQLAKFFNVSIDYLLGLTDHPHPIRNGDEYIRLPKPLSSSARQELEQYIHFLLNKDKNK
;
A
#
# COMPACT_ATOMS: atom_id res chain seq x y z
N MET A 1 -5.37 13.45 1.63
CA MET A 1 -5.19 12.06 1.06
C MET A 1 -5.74 12.01 -0.37
N ILE A 2 -5.37 11.01 -1.19
CA ILE A 2 -5.80 10.95 -2.60
C ILE A 2 -7.10 10.13 -2.76
N GLY A 3 -8.22 10.82 -3.01
CA GLY A 3 -9.54 10.23 -3.16
C GLY A 3 -9.65 9.19 -4.28
N GLU A 4 -8.94 9.38 -5.39
CA GLU A 4 -8.89 8.39 -6.49
C GLU A 4 -8.33 7.04 -6.02
N ARG A 5 -7.30 7.04 -5.17
CA ARG A 5 -6.72 5.81 -4.62
C ARG A 5 -7.72 5.08 -3.73
N LEU A 6 -8.57 5.80 -2.99
CA LEU A 6 -9.64 5.18 -2.23
C LEU A 6 -10.69 4.52 -3.13
N ILE A 7 -11.09 5.20 -4.21
CA ILE A 7 -12.05 4.67 -5.18
C ILE A 7 -11.54 3.35 -5.74
N THR A 8 -10.26 3.32 -6.15
CA THR A 8 -9.60 2.11 -6.66
C THR A 8 -9.60 1.01 -5.61
N LEU A 9 -9.06 1.27 -4.42
CA LEU A 9 -8.97 0.28 -3.33
C LEU A 9 -10.34 -0.28 -2.93
N ARG A 10 -11.37 0.57 -2.88
CA ARG A 10 -12.74 0.16 -2.58
C ARG A 10 -13.32 -0.73 -3.67
N LYS A 11 -13.17 -0.33 -4.94
CA LYS A 11 -13.66 -1.09 -6.10
C LYS A 11 -12.95 -2.44 -6.26
N ASP A 12 -11.65 -2.49 -5.98
CA ASP A 12 -10.87 -3.73 -6.01
C ASP A 12 -11.36 -4.76 -4.99
N ARG A 13 -11.94 -4.29 -3.88
CA ARG A 13 -12.63 -5.13 -2.88
C ARG A 13 -14.10 -5.37 -3.19
N GLY A 14 -14.64 -4.85 -4.31
CA GLY A 14 -16.03 -5.02 -4.70
C GLY A 14 -17.04 -4.27 -3.82
N LEU A 15 -16.60 -3.27 -3.06
CA LEU A 15 -17.43 -2.58 -2.07
C LEU A 15 -18.11 -1.33 -2.65
N THR A 16 -19.34 -1.07 -2.23
CA THR A 16 -20.01 0.22 -2.38
C THR A 16 -19.48 1.25 -1.37
N GLN A 17 -19.67 2.54 -1.64
CA GLN A 17 -19.34 3.59 -0.67
C GLN A 17 -20.08 3.39 0.66
N LYS A 18 -21.31 2.87 0.62
CA LYS A 18 -22.14 2.60 1.80
C LYS A 18 -21.56 1.47 2.65
N GLU A 19 -21.30 0.31 2.05
CA GLU A 19 -20.72 -0.84 2.75
C GLU A 19 -19.38 -0.49 3.39
N LEU A 20 -18.52 0.25 2.67
CA LEU A 20 -17.23 0.63 3.23
C LEU A 20 -17.36 1.68 4.33
N SER A 21 -18.26 2.66 4.19
CA SER A 21 -18.52 3.63 5.26
C SER A 21 -19.02 2.95 6.53
N ASP A 22 -19.88 1.93 6.40
CA ASP A 22 -20.40 1.15 7.51
C ASP A 22 -19.29 0.29 8.15
N ALA A 23 -18.44 -0.36 7.34
CA ALA A 23 -17.30 -1.15 7.82
C ALA A 23 -16.23 -0.32 8.55
N LEU A 24 -16.08 0.95 8.19
CA LEU A 24 -15.12 1.88 8.81
C LEU A 24 -15.76 2.74 9.91
N PHE A 25 -17.03 2.53 10.23
CA PHE A 25 -17.78 3.31 11.23
C PHE A 25 -17.76 4.82 10.97
N VAL A 26 -17.86 5.23 9.71
CA VAL A 26 -17.88 6.64 9.29
C VAL A 26 -19.19 6.95 8.56
N ASN A 27 -19.66 8.19 8.65
CA ASN A 27 -20.86 8.59 7.91
C ASN A 27 -20.63 8.47 6.40
N TYR A 28 -21.65 7.96 5.68
CA TYR A 28 -21.62 7.84 4.22
C TYR A 28 -21.21 9.13 3.49
N ARG A 29 -21.77 10.29 3.88
CA ARG A 29 -21.44 11.58 3.25
C ARG A 29 -19.99 11.96 3.48
N THR A 30 -19.49 11.69 4.69
CA THR A 30 -18.09 11.92 5.03
C THR A 30 -17.18 11.06 4.18
N TYR A 31 -17.47 9.77 4.05
CA TYR A 31 -16.71 8.86 3.18
C TYR A 31 -16.76 9.28 1.70
N SER A 32 -17.95 9.64 1.21
CA SER A 32 -18.12 10.14 -0.16
C SER A 32 -17.35 11.45 -0.42
N GLY A 33 -17.25 12.32 0.60
CA GLY A 33 -16.42 13.53 0.56
C GLY A 33 -14.92 13.23 0.50
N TYR A 34 -14.47 12.17 1.19
CA TYR A 34 -13.07 11.70 1.10
C TYR A 34 -12.70 11.25 -0.32
N GLU A 35 -13.54 10.46 -0.98
CA GLU A 35 -13.28 10.01 -2.36
C GLU A 35 -13.25 11.15 -3.38
N ARG A 36 -13.97 12.24 -3.10
CA ARG A 36 -14.02 13.45 -3.94
C ARG A 36 -12.99 14.52 -3.56
N ASN A 37 -12.15 14.26 -2.56
CA ASN A 37 -11.18 15.22 -2.01
C ASN A 37 -11.82 16.51 -1.46
N GLU A 38 -13.07 16.46 -1.00
CA GLU A 38 -13.77 17.62 -0.44
C GLU A 38 -13.62 17.74 1.08
N ILE A 39 -13.31 16.62 1.73
CA ILE A 39 -13.09 16.54 3.18
C ILE A 39 -11.70 15.92 3.37
N GLU A 40 -10.90 16.50 4.24
CA GLU A 40 -9.63 15.90 4.66
C GLU A 40 -9.89 14.98 5.87
N ALA A 41 -9.36 13.75 5.81
CA ALA A 41 -9.40 12.85 6.94
C ALA A 41 -8.35 13.22 7.99
N ASN A 42 -8.64 12.95 9.26
CA ASN A 42 -7.62 13.01 10.31
C ASN A 42 -6.66 11.81 10.21
N ASP A 43 -5.58 11.86 10.98
CA ASP A 43 -4.52 10.85 10.88
C ASP A 43 -4.98 9.48 11.39
N ASP A 44 -5.84 9.42 12.40
CA ASP A 44 -6.43 8.17 12.90
C ASP A 44 -7.22 7.44 11.81
N PHE A 45 -8.04 8.16 11.04
CA PHE A 45 -8.82 7.58 9.95
C PHE A 45 -7.92 7.17 8.77
N LYS A 46 -6.86 7.93 8.47
CA LYS A 46 -5.85 7.53 7.48
C LYS A 46 -5.15 6.23 7.88
N ILE A 47 -4.80 6.08 9.16
CA ILE A 47 -4.22 4.84 9.71
C ILE A 47 -5.23 3.69 9.62
N GLN A 48 -6.50 3.94 9.95
CA GLN A 48 -7.57 2.93 9.85
C GLN A 48 -7.74 2.44 8.40
N LEU A 49 -7.79 3.35 7.43
CA LEU A 49 -7.83 3.02 6.00
C LEU A 49 -6.62 2.21 5.57
N ALA A 50 -5.41 2.63 5.93
CA ALA A 50 -4.17 1.94 5.60
C ALA A 50 -4.20 0.49 6.10
N LYS A 51 -4.65 0.27 7.34
CA LYS A 51 -4.83 -1.07 7.93
C LYS A 51 -5.90 -1.89 7.23
N PHE A 52 -7.08 -1.31 7.00
CA PHE A 52 -8.20 -1.98 6.35
C PHE A 52 -7.83 -2.46 4.94
N PHE A 53 -7.15 -1.59 4.19
CA PHE A 53 -6.74 -1.88 2.83
C PHE A 53 -5.43 -2.67 2.73
N ASN A 54 -4.69 -2.80 3.83
CA ASN A 54 -3.33 -3.35 3.90
C ASN A 54 -2.36 -2.64 2.94
N VAL A 55 -2.38 -1.31 3.00
CA VAL A 55 -1.53 -0.41 2.21
C VAL A 55 -0.75 0.54 3.11
N SER A 56 0.29 1.18 2.58
CA SER A 56 1.04 2.23 3.27
C SER A 56 0.27 3.55 3.31
N ILE A 57 0.51 4.37 4.32
CA ILE A 57 0.00 5.75 4.36
C ILE A 57 0.62 6.56 3.22
N ASP A 58 1.90 6.34 2.91
CA ASP A 58 2.58 6.95 1.77
C ASP A 58 1.82 6.70 0.47
N TYR A 59 1.27 5.49 0.29
CA TYR A 59 0.39 5.20 -0.83
C TYR A 59 -0.95 5.94 -0.71
N LEU A 60 -1.61 6.01 0.45
CA LEU A 60 -2.85 6.80 0.54
C LEU A 60 -2.65 8.30 0.28
N LEU A 61 -1.45 8.82 0.56
CA LEU A 61 -1.10 10.23 0.42
C LEU A 61 -0.43 10.61 -0.92
N GLY A 62 -0.13 9.63 -1.79
CA GLY A 62 0.48 9.91 -3.09
C GLY A 62 2.00 10.05 -3.08
N LEU A 63 2.68 9.65 -2.01
CA LEU A 63 4.14 9.74 -1.88
C LEU A 63 4.89 8.58 -2.56
N THR A 64 4.19 7.48 -2.86
CA THR A 64 4.73 6.30 -3.56
C THR A 64 3.65 5.60 -4.37
N ASP A 65 4.00 4.95 -5.46
CA ASP A 65 3.09 4.06 -6.21
C ASP A 65 3.14 2.62 -5.70
N HIS A 66 4.05 2.31 -4.76
CA HIS A 66 4.11 1.01 -4.11
C HIS A 66 3.06 0.94 -2.98
N PRO A 67 1.99 0.13 -3.13
CA PRO A 67 0.90 0.14 -2.16
C PRO A 67 1.29 -0.51 -0.84
N HIS A 68 2.26 -1.44 -0.85
CA HIS A 68 2.57 -2.22 0.35
C HIS A 68 3.41 -1.42 1.35
N PRO A 69 3.05 -1.46 2.65
CA PRO A 69 3.88 -0.87 3.69
C PRO A 69 5.17 -1.68 3.85
N ILE A 70 6.26 -0.97 4.11
CA ILE A 70 7.48 -1.57 4.65
C ILE A 70 7.16 -1.92 6.11
N ARG A 71 7.18 -3.22 6.47
CA ARG A 71 6.84 -3.64 7.83
C ARG A 71 8.10 -3.70 8.69
N ASN A 72 7.94 -3.45 9.99
CA ASN A 72 9.02 -3.66 10.95
C ASN A 72 9.44 -5.13 10.93
N GLY A 73 10.74 -5.37 10.69
CA GLY A 73 11.30 -6.71 10.55
C GLY A 73 11.55 -7.14 9.10
N ASP A 74 11.03 -6.42 8.11
CA ASP A 74 11.44 -6.62 6.72
C ASP A 74 12.85 -6.04 6.52
N GLU A 75 13.83 -6.90 6.24
CA GLU A 75 15.15 -6.44 5.80
C GLU A 75 15.11 -6.19 4.29
N TYR A 76 15.30 -4.95 3.88
CA TYR A 76 15.31 -4.58 2.45
C TYR A 76 16.60 -3.85 2.07
N ILE A 77 17.08 -4.15 0.85
CA ILE A 77 18.19 -3.45 0.22
C ILE A 77 17.59 -2.47 -0.79
N ARG A 78 17.88 -1.17 -0.63
CA ARG A 78 17.48 -0.17 -1.61
C ARG A 78 18.30 -0.34 -2.88
N LEU A 79 17.66 -0.79 -3.95
CA LEU A 79 18.31 -0.95 -5.25
C LEU A 79 18.63 0.44 -5.86
N PRO A 80 19.82 0.59 -6.50
CA PRO A 80 20.15 1.81 -7.21
C PRO A 80 19.24 1.99 -8.43
N LYS A 81 18.73 3.22 -8.64
CA LYS A 81 17.86 3.56 -9.78
C LYS A 81 18.37 3.11 -11.16
N PRO A 82 19.67 3.21 -11.51
CA PRO A 82 20.16 2.80 -12.84
C PRO A 82 20.27 1.28 -13.04
N LEU A 83 19.81 0.45 -12.09
CA LEU A 83 19.88 -1.01 -12.23
C LEU A 83 18.93 -1.51 -13.32
N SER A 84 19.51 -2.05 -14.40
CA SER A 84 18.77 -2.60 -15.55
C SER A 84 17.98 -3.86 -15.19
N SER A 85 16.99 -4.22 -16.02
CA SER A 85 16.20 -5.43 -15.82
C SER A 85 17.05 -6.71 -15.83
N SER A 86 18.09 -6.77 -16.68
CA SER A 86 19.04 -7.90 -16.69
C SER A 86 19.79 -8.02 -15.37
N ALA A 87 20.34 -6.90 -14.87
CA ALA A 87 21.08 -6.90 -13.61
C ALA A 87 20.18 -7.24 -12.41
N ARG A 88 18.89 -6.89 -12.46
CA ARG A 88 17.90 -7.32 -11.45
C ARG A 88 17.69 -8.83 -11.46
N GLN A 89 17.54 -9.43 -12.65
CA GLN A 89 17.40 -10.89 -12.76
C GLN A 89 18.64 -11.64 -12.25
N GLU A 90 19.83 -11.15 -12.56
CA GLU A 90 21.09 -11.71 -12.04
C GLU A 90 21.15 -11.63 -10.51
N LEU A 91 20.75 -10.49 -9.94
CA LEU A 91 20.68 -10.32 -8.49
C LEU A 91 19.68 -11.27 -7.83
N GLU A 92 18.49 -11.44 -8.42
CA GLU A 92 17.49 -12.39 -7.94
C GLU A 92 18.01 -13.83 -7.93
N GLN A 93 18.69 -14.24 -9.01
CA GLN A 93 19.34 -15.56 -9.08
C GLN A 93 20.40 -15.73 -7.99
N TYR A 94 21.19 -14.68 -7.74
CA TYR A 94 22.21 -14.73 -6.69
C TYR A 94 21.62 -14.80 -5.27
N ILE A 95 20.55 -14.04 -5.00
CA ILE A 95 19.81 -14.12 -3.74
C ILE A 95 19.29 -15.54 -3.52
N HIS A 96 18.67 -16.15 -4.53
CA HIS A 96 18.20 -17.54 -4.45
C HIS A 96 19.34 -18.54 -4.18
N PHE A 97 20.50 -18.34 -4.82
CA PHE A 97 21.69 -19.15 -4.57
C PHE A 97 22.15 -19.05 -3.11
N LEU A 98 22.24 -17.83 -2.54
CA LEU A 98 22.63 -17.62 -1.15
C LEU A 98 21.67 -18.31 -0.18
N LEU A 99 20.36 -18.15 -0.39
CA LEU A 99 19.33 -18.78 0.44
C LEU A 99 19.43 -20.31 0.43
N ASN A 100 19.72 -20.92 -0.72
CA ASN A 100 19.91 -22.37 -0.81
C ASN A 100 21.22 -22.83 -0.17
N LYS A 101 22.29 -22.02 -0.26
CA LYS A 101 23.57 -22.31 0.37
C LYS A 101 23.47 -22.32 1.89
N ASP A 102 22.72 -21.38 2.48
CA ASP A 102 22.53 -21.32 3.93
C ASP A 102 21.62 -22.43 4.47
N LYS A 103 20.66 -22.93 3.66
CA LYS A 103 19.84 -24.10 4.00
C LYS A 103 20.61 -25.43 3.99
N ASN A 104 21.71 -25.50 3.24
CA ASN A 104 22.54 -26.70 3.09
C ASN A 104 23.76 -26.71 4.05
N LYS A 105 23.85 -25.74 4.96
CA LYS A 105 24.78 -25.73 6.10
C LYS A 105 24.11 -26.32 7.32
#